data_AF-A0A4R9X7X9-F1
#
_entry.id   AF-A0A4R9X7X9-F1
#
_cell.length_a   1.000
_cell.length_b   1.000
_cell.length_c   1.000
_cell.angle_alpha   90.00
_cell.angle_beta   90.00
_cell.angle_gamma   90.00
#
_symmetry.space_group_name_H-M   'P 1'
#
loop_
_entity.id
_entity.type
_entity.pdbx_description
1 polymer ?
#
loop_
_entity_poly.entity_id
_entity_poly.type
_entity_poly.pdbx_seq_one_letter_code
_entity_poly.pdbx_strand_id
1 'polypeptide(L)'
;MTLSLQKIGSDASKLEANKATVRAFYEAAINRTDFEAASKFLGSRYVQHNPLIDDGIEGFKAFLAFLRENFPGLRAEVKRVFADGDFVVAHTHGVRVPGDRGSAIVDIFRFEDGKIVEHWDVIQPIPEQALNQNGMF
;
A
#
# COMPACT_ATOMS: atom_id res chain seq x y z
N MET A 1 15.24 3.94 -34.70
CA MET A 1 15.51 3.09 -33.53
C MET A 1 15.54 3.86 -32.19
N THR A 2 15.62 5.20 -32.19
CA THR A 2 15.82 6.03 -30.98
C THR A 2 14.57 6.21 -30.11
N LEU A 3 13.37 6.22 -30.70
CA LEU A 3 12.09 6.37 -29.98
C LEU A 3 11.76 5.21 -29.03
N SER A 4 12.25 4.00 -29.33
CA SER A 4 11.91 2.81 -28.54
C SER A 4 12.69 2.73 -27.23
N LEU A 5 13.97 3.14 -27.22
CA LEU A 5 14.81 3.13 -26.01
C LEU A 5 14.40 4.24 -25.04
N GLN A 6 14.01 5.41 -25.56
CA GLN A 6 13.59 6.54 -24.74
C GLN A 6 12.24 6.30 -24.04
N LYS A 7 11.30 5.63 -24.72
CA LYS A 7 10.02 5.19 -24.14
C LYS A 7 10.21 4.10 -23.07
N ILE A 8 11.04 3.09 -23.34
CA ILE A 8 11.37 2.06 -22.33
C ILE A 8 12.02 2.70 -21.09
N GLY A 9 12.93 3.66 -21.29
CA GLY A 9 13.53 4.43 -20.20
C GLY A 9 12.54 5.27 -19.40
N SER A 10 11.56 5.90 -20.06
CA SER A 10 10.51 6.66 -19.36
C SER A 10 9.55 5.76 -18.59
N ASP A 11 9.21 4.59 -19.14
CA ASP A 11 8.31 3.63 -18.51
C ASP A 11 8.97 3.02 -17.26
N ALA A 12 10.23 2.59 -17.34
CA ALA A 12 10.97 2.09 -16.18
C ALA A 12 11.10 3.16 -15.08
N SER A 13 11.39 4.41 -15.44
CA SER A 13 11.44 5.53 -14.49
C SER A 13 10.08 5.78 -13.81
N LYS A 14 8.99 5.74 -14.58
CA LYS A 14 7.61 5.85 -14.04
C LYS A 14 7.31 4.72 -13.06
N LEU A 15 7.66 3.47 -13.39
CA LEU A 15 7.44 2.33 -12.51
C LEU A 15 8.22 2.46 -11.19
N GLU A 16 9.49 2.86 -11.25
CA GLU A 16 10.28 3.12 -10.03
C GLU A 16 9.68 4.26 -9.19
N ALA A 17 9.24 5.35 -9.83
CA ALA A 17 8.58 6.45 -9.15
C ALA A 17 7.28 6.00 -8.46
N ASN A 18 6.44 5.20 -9.11
CA ASN A 18 5.21 4.68 -8.52
C ASN A 18 5.50 3.76 -7.32
N LYS A 19 6.52 2.89 -7.41
CA LYS A 19 6.97 2.06 -6.27
C LYS A 19 7.44 2.92 -5.10
N ALA A 20 8.20 3.99 -5.38
CA ALA A 20 8.62 4.94 -4.36
C ALA A 20 7.42 5.66 -3.71
N THR A 21 6.44 6.06 -4.51
CA THR A 21 5.17 6.63 -4.02
C THR A 21 4.45 5.68 -3.07
N VAL A 22 4.30 4.40 -3.40
CA VAL A 22 3.65 3.43 -2.50
C VAL A 22 4.40 3.29 -1.18
N ARG A 23 5.74 3.25 -1.20
CA ARG A 23 6.54 3.19 0.04
C ARG A 23 6.35 4.44 0.91
N ALA A 24 6.37 5.61 0.30
CA ALA A 24 6.16 6.88 1.01
C ALA A 24 4.72 7.01 1.53
N PHE A 25 3.74 6.53 0.76
CA PHE A 25 2.34 6.46 1.15
C PHE A 25 2.17 5.56 2.38
N TYR A 26 2.78 4.37 2.40
CA TYR A 26 2.76 3.48 3.56
C TYR A 26 3.26 4.14 4.84
N GLU A 27 4.37 4.88 4.73
CA GLU A 27 4.92 5.61 5.88
C GLU A 27 3.97 6.72 6.35
N ALA A 28 3.40 7.49 5.44
CA ALA A 28 2.47 8.57 5.78
C ALA A 28 1.13 8.06 6.33
N ALA A 29 0.48 7.18 5.59
CA ALA A 29 -0.86 6.70 5.85
C ALA A 29 -0.92 5.73 7.01
N ILE A 30 -0.05 4.72 7.05
CA ILE A 30 -0.18 3.63 8.00
C ILE A 30 0.70 3.87 9.22
N ASN A 31 2.00 4.09 9.02
CA ASN A 31 2.94 4.20 10.14
C ASN A 31 2.81 5.51 10.93
N ARG A 32 2.40 6.60 10.28
CA ARG A 32 2.15 7.88 10.95
C ARG A 32 0.66 8.19 11.13
N THR A 33 -0.24 7.40 10.55
CA THR A 33 -1.69 7.67 10.50
C THR A 33 -2.05 9.09 10.02
N ASP A 34 -1.19 9.71 9.22
CA ASP A 34 -1.27 11.11 8.82
C ASP A 34 -1.95 11.26 7.46
N PHE A 35 -3.25 11.55 7.48
CA PHE A 35 -4.04 11.75 6.27
C PHE A 35 -3.56 12.92 5.42
N GLU A 36 -3.15 14.04 6.01
CA GLU A 36 -2.72 15.23 5.24
C GLU A 36 -1.39 14.98 4.52
N ALA A 37 -0.51 14.16 5.09
CA ALA A 37 0.67 13.70 4.38
C ALA A 37 0.33 12.63 3.32
N ALA A 38 -0.60 11.72 3.62
CA ALA A 38 -0.99 10.64 2.72
C ALA A 38 -1.77 11.14 1.50
N SER A 39 -2.65 12.13 1.68
CA SER A 39 -3.51 12.71 0.64
C SER A 39 -2.71 13.30 -0.52
N LYS A 40 -1.47 13.70 -0.27
CA LYS A 40 -0.52 14.18 -1.30
C LYS A 40 -0.18 13.11 -2.33
N PHE A 41 -0.37 11.82 -2.03
CA PHE A 41 -0.13 10.72 -2.96
C PHE A 41 -1.41 10.24 -3.67
N LEU A 42 -2.58 10.70 -3.22
CA LEU A 42 -3.86 10.33 -3.80
C LEU A 42 -4.21 11.22 -5.00
N GLY A 43 -4.98 10.66 -5.94
CA GLY A 43 -5.58 11.42 -7.04
C GLY A 43 -6.84 12.16 -6.59
N SER A 44 -7.55 12.78 -7.54
CA SER A 44 -8.84 13.44 -7.26
C SER A 44 -9.95 12.46 -6.87
N ARG A 45 -9.72 11.16 -7.09
CA ARG A 45 -10.59 10.04 -6.74
C ARG A 45 -9.78 8.95 -6.05
N TYR A 46 -10.46 8.15 -5.24
CA TYR A 46 -9.89 6.96 -4.63
C TYR A 46 -10.99 5.90 -4.50
N VAL A 47 -10.88 4.81 -5.26
CA VAL A 47 -11.84 3.69 -5.20
C VAL A 47 -11.26 2.62 -4.29
N GLN A 48 -12.00 2.26 -3.24
CA GLN A 48 -11.61 1.29 -2.22
C GLN A 48 -12.39 -0.01 -2.41
N HIS A 49 -11.66 -1.11 -2.57
CA HIS A 49 -12.26 -2.44 -2.73
C HIS A 49 -12.19 -3.30 -1.47
N ASN A 50 -11.43 -2.90 -0.45
CA ASN A 50 -11.47 -3.60 0.84
C ASN A 50 -12.88 -3.46 1.44
N PRO A 51 -13.62 -4.57 1.63
CA PRO A 51 -15.02 -4.53 2.07
C PRO A 51 -15.21 -4.09 3.53
N LEU A 52 -14.11 -3.90 4.28
CA LEU A 52 -14.11 -3.45 5.67
C LEU A 52 -13.84 -1.93 5.79
N ILE A 53 -13.65 -1.23 4.67
CA ILE A 53 -13.34 0.20 4.64
C ILE A 53 -14.34 0.88 3.71
N ASP A 54 -14.94 1.97 4.17
CA ASP A 54 -15.83 2.78 3.33
C ASP A 54 -15.10 3.31 2.08
N ASP A 55 -15.84 3.45 0.99
CA ASP A 55 -15.30 3.93 -0.27
C ASP A 55 -14.90 5.42 -0.24
N GLY A 56 -14.05 5.82 -1.19
CA GLY A 56 -13.67 7.21 -1.39
C GLY A 56 -12.55 7.72 -0.49
N ILE A 57 -12.14 8.97 -0.75
CA ILE A 57 -11.13 9.70 0.03
C ILE A 57 -11.59 9.87 1.49
N GLU A 58 -12.88 10.17 1.71
CA GLU A 58 -13.43 10.35 3.05
C GLU A 58 -13.49 9.04 3.83
N GLY A 59 -13.83 7.92 3.19
CA GLY A 59 -13.78 6.59 3.81
C GLY A 59 -12.36 6.21 4.23
N PHE A 60 -11.37 6.48 3.37
CA PHE A 60 -9.96 6.31 3.72
C PHE A 60 -9.51 7.22 4.88
N LYS A 61 -9.94 8.49 4.89
CA LYS A 61 -9.64 9.43 5.98
C LYS A 61 -10.21 8.94 7.32
N ALA A 62 -11.46 8.49 7.32
CA ALA A 62 -12.11 7.94 8.50
C ALA A 62 -11.38 6.68 9.00
N PHE A 63 -10.94 5.81 8.09
CA PHE A 63 -10.15 4.63 8.43
C PHE A 63 -8.81 5.00 9.09
N LEU A 64 -8.08 5.99 8.59
CA LEU A 64 -6.83 6.42 9.23
C LEU A 64 -7.07 7.02 10.62
N ALA A 65 -8.17 7.75 10.83
CA ALA A 65 -8.55 8.25 12.14
C ALA A 65 -8.85 7.09 13.12
N PHE A 66 -9.61 6.09 12.67
CA PHE A 66 -9.89 4.88 13.44
C PHE A 66 -8.60 4.14 13.84
N LEU A 67 -7.66 3.96 12.89
CA LEU A 67 -6.37 3.34 13.18
C LEU A 67 -5.56 4.11 14.22
N ARG A 68 -5.51 5.45 14.12
CA ARG A 68 -4.80 6.29 15.08
C ARG A 68 -5.35 6.13 16.49
N GLU A 69 -6.67 6.08 16.63
CA GLU A 69 -7.33 5.98 17.93
C GLU A 69 -7.17 4.58 18.56
N ASN A 70 -7.36 3.53 17.77
CA ASN A 70 -7.47 2.16 18.28
C ASN A 70 -6.16 1.36 18.24
N PHE A 71 -5.23 1.74 17.36
CA PHE A 71 -3.99 1.01 17.12
C PHE A 71 -2.78 1.96 17.05
N PRO A 72 -2.47 2.73 18.11
CA PRO A 72 -1.40 3.74 18.08
C PRO A 72 0.01 3.16 17.88
N GLY A 73 0.19 1.86 18.09
CA GLY A 73 1.43 1.12 17.83
C GLY A 73 1.46 0.36 16.51
N LEU A 74 0.46 0.57 15.63
CA LEU A 74 0.38 -0.04 14.31
C LEU A 74 1.65 0.22 13.51
N ARG A 75 2.16 -0.83 12.85
CA ARG A 75 3.25 -0.70 11.89
C ARG A 75 3.03 -1.59 10.68
N ALA A 76 3.37 -1.08 9.51
CA ALA A 76 3.45 -1.82 8.27
C ALA A 76 4.88 -1.77 7.72
N GLU A 77 5.42 -2.94 7.41
CA GLU A 77 6.72 -3.08 6.76
C GLU A 77 6.55 -3.63 5.35
N VAL A 78 6.94 -2.83 4.35
CA VAL A 78 6.90 -3.26 2.94
C VAL A 78 8.09 -4.17 2.64
N LYS A 79 7.85 -5.49 2.63
CA LYS A 79 8.89 -6.51 2.36
C LYS A 79 9.38 -6.46 0.92
N ARG A 80 8.46 -6.24 -0.02
CA ARG A 80 8.75 -6.12 -1.46
C ARG A 80 7.64 -5.38 -2.18
N VAL A 81 7.99 -4.79 -3.31
CA VAL A 81 7.07 -4.02 -4.14
C VAL A 81 7.40 -4.24 -5.61
N PHE A 82 6.36 -4.42 -6.42
CA PHE A 82 6.43 -4.65 -7.86
C PHE A 82 5.56 -3.61 -8.57
N ALA A 83 5.88 -3.29 -9.80
CA ALA A 83 5.05 -2.41 -10.61
C ALA A 83 4.97 -2.92 -12.05
N ASP A 84 3.77 -2.83 -12.62
CA ASP A 84 3.47 -3.23 -13.99
C ASP A 84 2.41 -2.28 -14.57
N GLY A 85 2.74 -1.59 -15.66
CA GLY A 85 1.92 -0.54 -16.24
C GLY A 85 1.52 0.52 -15.21
N ASP A 86 0.23 0.60 -14.91
CA ASP A 86 -0.35 1.53 -13.94
C ASP A 86 -0.59 0.91 -12.57
N PHE A 87 -0.16 -0.34 -12.35
CA PHE A 87 -0.34 -1.04 -11.09
C PHE A 87 0.94 -1.11 -10.27
N VAL A 88 0.80 -1.00 -8.95
CA VAL A 88 1.85 -1.32 -7.99
C VAL A 88 1.31 -2.33 -7.00
N VAL A 89 2.05 -3.41 -6.79
CA VAL A 89 1.73 -4.47 -5.82
C VAL A 89 2.72 -4.42 -4.68
N ALA A 90 2.24 -4.33 -3.45
CA ALA A 90 3.05 -4.38 -2.24
C ALA A 90 2.76 -5.67 -1.47
N HIS A 91 3.80 -6.38 -1.03
CA HIS A 91 3.67 -7.47 -0.07
C HIS A 91 4.21 -6.96 1.27
N THR A 92 3.32 -6.86 2.26
CA THR A 92 3.59 -6.13 3.51
C THR A 92 3.34 -7.00 4.73
N HIS A 93 4.14 -6.76 5.78
CA HIS A 93 3.90 -7.29 7.11
C HIS A 93 3.23 -6.21 7.95
N GLY A 94 1.94 -6.38 8.23
CA GLY A 94 1.17 -5.47 9.07
C GLY A 94 1.03 -6.00 10.49
N VAL A 95 1.42 -5.21 11.48
CA VAL A 95 1.28 -5.51 12.91
C VAL A 95 0.45 -4.41 13.55
N ARG A 96 -0.81 -4.70 13.88
CA ARG A 96 -1.74 -3.70 14.49
C ARG A 96 -1.41 -3.39 15.94
N VAL A 97 -1.00 -4.40 16.70
CA VAL A 97 -0.66 -4.29 18.12
C VAL A 97 0.77 -4.81 18.33
N PRO A 98 1.67 -4.04 18.96
CA PRO A 98 3.03 -4.49 19.22
C PRO A 98 3.07 -5.85 19.94
N GLY A 99 3.90 -6.77 19.43
CA GLY A 99 4.04 -8.13 19.96
C GLY A 99 3.13 -9.17 19.30
N ASP A 100 2.13 -8.76 18.51
CA ASP A 100 1.33 -9.69 17.71
C ASP A 100 2.10 -10.18 16.48
N ARG A 101 1.78 -11.39 16.01
CA ARG A 101 2.32 -11.97 14.78
C ARG A 101 1.93 -11.12 13.57
N GLY A 102 0.74 -10.52 13.60
CA GLY A 102 0.25 -9.64 12.55
C GLY A 102 -0.24 -10.42 11.32
N SER A 103 -0.20 -9.77 10.15
CA SER A 103 -0.73 -10.30 8.90
C SER A 103 0.26 -10.11 7.74
N ALA A 104 0.24 -11.05 6.81
CA ALA A 104 0.79 -10.89 5.48
C ALA A 104 -0.30 -10.31 4.58
N ILE A 105 -0.01 -9.18 3.94
CA ILE A 105 -0.97 -8.44 3.14
C ILE A 105 -0.39 -8.26 1.75
N VAL A 106 -1.22 -8.52 0.73
CA VAL A 106 -0.94 -8.11 -0.64
C VAL A 106 -1.87 -6.97 -0.97
N ASP A 107 -1.31 -5.79 -1.16
CA ASP A 107 -2.04 -4.60 -1.60
C ASP A 107 -1.75 -4.37 -3.07
N ILE A 108 -2.77 -3.99 -3.82
CA ILE A 108 -2.70 -3.62 -5.22
C ILE A 108 -3.21 -2.19 -5.32
N PHE A 109 -2.41 -1.32 -5.94
CA PHE A 109 -2.75 0.07 -6.17
C PHE A 109 -2.78 0.34 -7.67
N ARG A 110 -3.81 1.03 -8.16
CA ARG A 110 -3.79 1.58 -9.52
C ARG A 110 -3.45 3.07 -9.48
N PHE A 111 -2.67 3.49 -10.45
CA PHE A 111 -2.15 4.84 -10.60
C PHE A 111 -2.76 5.55 -11.81
N GLU A 112 -2.98 6.86 -11.66
CA GLU A 112 -3.22 7.82 -12.75
C GLU A 112 -2.36 9.04 -12.48
N ASP A 113 -1.59 9.50 -13.49
CA ASP A 113 -0.72 10.69 -13.39
C ASP A 113 0.22 10.69 -12.15
N GLY A 114 0.74 9.51 -11.79
CA GLY A 114 1.64 9.34 -10.64
C GLY A 114 0.95 9.40 -9.28
N LYS A 115 -0.39 9.36 -9.24
CA LYS A 115 -1.22 9.35 -8.04
C LYS A 115 -1.98 8.05 -7.88
N ILE A 116 -2.17 7.61 -6.64
CA ILE A 116 -3.00 6.45 -6.30
C ILE A 116 -4.48 6.84 -6.45
N VAL A 117 -5.21 6.07 -7.25
CA VAL A 117 -6.65 6.33 -7.51
C VAL A 117 -7.56 5.16 -7.16
N GLU A 118 -6.99 4.00 -6.83
CA GLU A 118 -7.75 2.79 -6.54
C GLU A 118 -6.89 1.78 -5.77
N HIS A 119 -7.53 1.00 -4.90
CA HIS A 119 -6.88 0.08 -3.98
C HIS A 119 -7.68 -1.21 -3.78
N TRP A 120 -6.97 -2.34 -3.76
CA TRP A 120 -7.44 -3.65 -3.34
C TRP A 120 -6.46 -4.24 -2.34
N ASP A 121 -6.94 -5.10 -1.45
CA ASP A 121 -6.06 -5.93 -0.62
C ASP A 121 -6.58 -7.36 -0.46
N VAL A 122 -5.65 -8.23 -0.07
CA VAL A 122 -5.94 -9.52 0.55
C VAL A 122 -5.10 -9.62 1.80
N ILE A 123 -5.77 -9.89 2.93
CA ILE A 123 -5.16 -9.90 4.26
C ILE A 123 -5.21 -11.33 4.80
N GLN A 124 -4.04 -11.90 5.11
CA GLN A 124 -3.93 -13.20 5.74
C GLN A 124 -3.22 -13.08 7.10
N PRO A 125 -3.87 -13.43 8.21
CA PRO A 125 -3.19 -13.53 9.50
C PRO A 125 -2.03 -14.52 9.42
N ILE A 126 -0.88 -14.15 9.98
CA ILE A 126 0.26 -15.07 10.05
C ILE A 126 -0.13 -16.22 10.98
N PRO A 127 -0.06 -17.49 10.55
CA PRO A 127 -0.55 -18.62 11.34
C PRO A 127 0.36 -18.89 12.54
N GLU A 128 -0.17 -19.55 13.57
CA GLU A 128 0.61 -19.87 14.78
C GLU A 128 1.48 -21.09 14.53
N GLN A 129 0.93 -21.99 13.72
CA GLN A 129 1.54 -23.22 13.30
C GLN A 129 1.55 -23.24 11.77
N ALA A 130 2.70 -23.53 11.18
CA ALA A 130 2.85 -23.69 9.74
C ALA A 130 3.43 -25.08 9.45
N LEU A 131 2.97 -25.69 8.36
CA LEU A 131 3.53 -26.96 7.89
C LEU A 131 4.91 -26.79 7.24
N ASN A 132 5.20 -25.59 6.73
CA ASN A 132 6.52 -25.24 6.18
C ASN A 132 7.35 -24.44 7.19
N GLN A 133 8.66 -24.35 6.93
CA GLN A 133 9.61 -23.56 7.75
C GLN A 133 10.03 -22.24 7.08
N ASN A 134 9.46 -21.89 5.92
CA ASN A 134 9.91 -20.76 5.10
C ASN A 134 9.33 -19.41 5.58
N GLY A 135 8.25 -19.45 6.36
CA GLY A 135 7.51 -18.25 6.76
C GLY A 135 6.61 -17.72 5.65
N MET A 136 6.00 -16.55 5.91
CA MET A 136 5.05 -15.89 4.98
C MET A 136 5.73 -14.86 4.06
N PHE A 137 7.00 -14.52 4.28
CA PHE A 137 7.71 -13.45 3.56
C PHE A 137 9.06 -13.89 3.01
#